data_AF-A0A843XNL2-F1
#
_entry.id   AF-A0A843XNL2-F1
#
_cell.length_a   1.000
_cell.length_b   1.000
_cell.length_c   1.000
_cell.angle_alpha   90.00
_cell.angle_beta   90.00
_cell.angle_gamma   90.00
#
_symmetry.space_group_name_H-M   'P 1'
#
loop_
_entity.id
_entity.type
_entity.pdbx_description
1 polymer ?
#
loop_
_entity_poly.entity_id
_entity_poly.type
_entity_poly.pdbx_seq_one_letter_code
_entity_poly.pdbx_strand_id
1 'polypeptide(L)'
;MWEARDKAMKTTDNQDPMAWLDYGPVWLRRDYWESLCERWATGPWQERSQAAKRNRSTNPEKNVHTSGSVSYATHNQKLHHELERAPTFHELFDRTHKQKGTDDYVSESARTIAETYDRTMADRYAEGTPQPDLDPEAWVDAARGPRKGRVYGFGDSLDTTPVLSSYASSVAPLVYASSSAAPPVSGVEEIRTLIREELREELWTHFGDMIQQLISAMQGVRPSQPAPQDPPLAPDDHEAGTTDDPADLS
;
A
#
# COMPACT_ATOMS: atom_id res chain seq x y z
N MET A 1 3.46 -15.38 -1.68
CA MET A 1 3.89 -15.33 -3.10
C MET A 1 5.39 -15.11 -3.25
N TRP A 2 5.96 -14.00 -2.74
CA TRP A 2 7.41 -13.76 -2.83
C TRP A 2 8.22 -14.87 -2.14
N GLU A 3 7.80 -15.31 -0.96
CA GLU A 3 8.49 -16.35 -0.18
C GLU A 3 8.51 -17.71 -0.89
N ALA A 4 7.40 -18.11 -1.51
CA ALA A 4 7.31 -19.34 -2.29
C ALA A 4 8.28 -19.31 -3.48
N ARG A 5 8.33 -18.19 -4.20
CA ARG A 5 9.26 -17.96 -5.30
C ARG A 5 10.73 -17.93 -4.83
N ASP A 6 11.02 -17.25 -3.74
CA ASP A 6 12.37 -17.16 -3.17
C ASP A 6 12.88 -18.53 -2.68
N LYS A 7 12.01 -19.28 -2.00
CA LYS A 7 12.28 -20.68 -1.63
C LYS A 7 12.55 -21.54 -2.85
N ALA A 8 11.74 -21.41 -3.91
CA ALA A 8 11.92 -22.15 -5.15
C ALA A 8 13.29 -21.85 -5.78
N MET A 9 13.63 -20.57 -5.97
CA MET A 9 14.92 -20.15 -6.53
C MET A 9 16.11 -20.68 -5.73
N LYS A 10 16.06 -20.61 -4.39
CA LYS A 10 17.14 -21.09 -3.53
C LYS A 10 17.28 -22.61 -3.56
N THR A 11 16.18 -23.33 -3.77
CA THR A 11 16.19 -24.81 -3.75
C THR A 11 16.55 -25.40 -5.11
N THR A 12 16.11 -24.78 -6.20
CA THR A 12 16.37 -25.28 -7.57
C THR A 12 17.61 -24.68 -8.22
N ASP A 13 18.18 -23.62 -7.64
CA ASP A 13 19.20 -22.76 -8.26
C ASP A 13 18.80 -22.31 -9.69
N ASN A 14 17.50 -22.21 -9.95
CA ASN A 14 16.95 -21.93 -11.27
C ASN A 14 16.03 -20.70 -11.25
N GLN A 15 16.30 -19.76 -12.15
CA GLN A 15 15.51 -18.55 -12.34
C GLN A 15 14.31 -18.75 -13.27
N ASP A 16 14.19 -19.91 -13.91
CA ASP A 16 13.04 -20.27 -14.73
C ASP A 16 11.79 -20.50 -13.85
N PRO A 17 10.72 -19.71 -14.03
CA PRO A 17 9.48 -19.89 -13.29
C PRO A 17 8.83 -21.26 -13.46
N MET A 18 9.07 -21.96 -14.57
CA MET A 18 8.55 -23.32 -14.79
C MET A 18 9.20 -24.35 -13.85
N ALA A 19 10.37 -24.06 -13.30
CA ALA A 19 11.00 -24.91 -12.29
C ALA A 19 10.38 -24.73 -10.89
N TRP A 20 9.44 -23.79 -10.70
CA TRP A 20 8.86 -23.46 -9.40
C TRP A 20 7.51 -24.12 -9.13
N LEU A 21 6.98 -24.94 -10.04
CA LEU A 21 5.62 -25.51 -9.95
C LEU A 21 5.37 -26.29 -8.65
N ASP A 22 6.37 -27.00 -8.14
CA ASP A 22 6.25 -27.80 -6.90
C ASP A 22 6.47 -26.99 -5.62
N TYR A 23 6.75 -25.69 -5.73
CA TYR A 23 7.06 -24.80 -4.61
C TYR A 23 5.93 -23.81 -4.32
N GLY A 24 4.73 -24.07 -4.84
CA GLY A 24 3.55 -23.25 -4.59
C GLY A 24 3.21 -23.14 -3.09
N PRO A 25 2.69 -21.99 -2.63
CA PRO A 25 2.29 -21.85 -1.24
C PRO A 25 1.07 -22.73 -0.94
N VAL A 26 1.05 -23.36 0.25
CA VAL A 26 0.01 -24.33 0.68
C VAL A 26 -1.42 -23.78 0.60
N TRP A 27 -1.58 -22.47 0.80
CA TRP A 27 -2.88 -21.80 0.75
C TRP A 27 -3.37 -21.47 -0.66
N LEU A 28 -2.52 -21.60 -1.69
CA LEU A 28 -2.89 -21.32 -3.08
C LEU A 28 -3.12 -22.63 -3.82
N ARG A 29 -4.25 -22.75 -4.52
CA ARG A 29 -4.52 -23.94 -5.34
C ARG A 29 -3.45 -24.09 -6.43
N ARG A 30 -3.11 -25.36 -6.73
CA ARG A 30 -2.02 -25.70 -7.63
C ARG A 30 -2.22 -25.14 -9.04
N ASP A 31 -3.44 -25.18 -9.56
CA ASP A 31 -3.80 -24.63 -10.87
C ASP A 31 -3.51 -23.12 -10.96
N TYR A 32 -3.87 -22.34 -9.93
CA TYR A 32 -3.54 -20.91 -9.91
C TYR A 32 -2.03 -20.66 -9.83
N TRP A 33 -1.28 -21.50 -9.09
CA TRP A 33 0.17 -21.39 -9.02
C TRP A 33 0.83 -21.74 -10.37
N GLU A 34 0.38 -22.79 -11.04
CA GLU A 34 0.80 -23.18 -12.38
C GLU A 34 0.59 -22.03 -13.38
N SER A 35 -0.62 -21.46 -13.44
CA SER A 35 -0.92 -20.32 -14.33
C SER A 35 -0.03 -19.09 -14.06
N LEU A 36 0.36 -18.86 -12.81
CA LEU A 36 1.27 -17.77 -12.46
C LEU A 36 2.70 -18.06 -12.92
N CYS A 37 3.18 -19.29 -12.75
CA CYS A 37 4.49 -19.72 -13.23
C CYS A 37 4.57 -19.63 -14.75
N GLU A 38 3.55 -20.10 -15.48
CA GLU A 38 3.44 -19.94 -16.94
C GLU A 38 3.50 -18.47 -17.35
N ARG A 39 2.73 -17.60 -16.69
CA ARG A 39 2.74 -16.16 -16.97
C ARG A 39 4.10 -15.53 -16.72
N TRP A 40 4.78 -15.89 -15.63
CA TRP A 40 6.11 -15.38 -15.31
C TRP A 40 7.18 -15.93 -16.26
N ALA A 41 6.98 -17.13 -16.81
CA ALA A 41 7.87 -17.74 -17.79
C ALA A 41 7.82 -17.04 -19.16
N THR A 42 6.77 -16.27 -19.46
CA THR A 42 6.67 -15.55 -20.73
C THR A 42 7.79 -14.52 -20.91
N GLY A 43 8.37 -14.47 -22.12
CA GLY A 43 9.42 -13.51 -22.48
C GLY A 43 9.06 -12.05 -22.15
N PRO A 44 7.87 -11.54 -22.52
CA PRO A 44 7.46 -10.18 -22.19
C PRO A 44 7.43 -9.88 -20.69
N TRP A 45 7.04 -10.85 -19.85
CA TRP A 45 7.06 -10.66 -18.40
C TRP A 45 8.49 -10.62 -17.88
N GLN A 46 9.35 -11.53 -18.32
CA GLN A 46 10.75 -11.58 -17.90
C GLN A 46 11.50 -10.30 -18.28
N GLU A 47 11.31 -9.81 -19.49
CA GLU A 47 11.91 -8.54 -19.96
C GLU A 47 11.48 -7.36 -19.08
N ARG A 48 10.17 -7.24 -18.80
CA ARG A 48 9.65 -6.19 -17.90
C ARG A 48 10.21 -6.33 -16.48
N SER A 49 10.29 -7.56 -15.97
CA SER A 49 10.81 -7.87 -14.64
C SER A 49 12.30 -7.49 -14.51
N GLN A 50 13.11 -7.85 -15.52
CA GLN A 50 14.53 -7.49 -15.56
C GLN A 50 14.74 -6.00 -15.77
N ALA A 51 13.95 -5.34 -16.63
CA ALA A 51 13.98 -3.89 -16.79
C ALA A 51 13.63 -3.18 -15.47
N ALA A 52 12.59 -3.63 -14.76
CA ALA A 52 12.23 -3.09 -13.46
C ALA A 52 13.32 -3.33 -12.40
N LYS A 53 13.98 -4.51 -12.41
CA LYS A 53 15.12 -4.81 -11.55
C LYS A 53 16.28 -3.87 -11.82
N ARG A 54 16.67 -3.70 -13.09
CA ARG A 54 17.72 -2.77 -13.52
C ARG A 54 17.39 -1.33 -13.09
N ASN A 55 16.16 -0.88 -13.33
CA ASN A 55 15.72 0.46 -12.94
C ASN A 55 15.83 0.71 -11.44
N ARG A 56 15.50 -0.29 -10.60
CA ARG A 56 15.70 -0.20 -9.15
C ARG A 56 17.17 -0.20 -8.74
N SER A 57 18.02 -0.97 -9.42
CA SER A 57 19.46 -1.04 -9.09
C SER A 57 20.27 0.16 -9.59
N THR A 58 19.85 0.83 -10.66
CA THR A 58 20.60 1.98 -11.22
C THR A 58 20.63 3.17 -10.27
N ASN A 59 19.69 3.26 -9.33
CA ASN A 59 19.69 4.34 -8.36
C ASN A 59 19.02 3.93 -7.04
N PRO A 60 19.74 3.19 -6.18
CA PRO A 60 19.18 2.65 -4.93
C PRO A 60 18.81 3.75 -3.93
N GLU A 61 19.39 4.94 -4.06
CA GLU A 61 19.12 6.09 -3.19
C GLU A 61 17.89 6.90 -3.62
N LYS A 62 17.42 6.75 -4.87
CA LYS A 62 16.30 7.54 -5.37
C LYS A 62 14.98 7.07 -4.77
N ASN A 63 14.26 8.01 -4.16
CA ASN A 63 12.90 7.86 -3.62
C ASN A 63 12.79 6.87 -2.44
N VAL A 64 13.86 6.71 -1.65
CA VAL A 64 13.81 5.94 -0.41
C VAL A 64 13.09 6.75 0.67
N HIS A 65 12.12 6.14 1.33
CA HIS A 65 11.40 6.69 2.48
C HIS A 65 11.11 5.58 3.51
N THR A 66 10.93 5.95 4.77
CA THR A 66 10.64 5.03 5.90
C THR A 66 9.16 4.90 6.25
N SER A 67 8.29 5.63 5.55
CA SER A 67 6.82 5.63 5.75
C SER A 67 6.15 4.25 5.61
N GLY A 68 6.79 3.29 4.94
CA GLY A 68 6.19 1.98 4.67
C GLY A 68 4.90 2.08 3.87
N SER A 69 3.88 1.32 4.26
CA SER A 69 2.54 1.34 3.65
C SER A 69 1.62 2.45 4.20
N VAL A 70 2.11 3.28 5.11
CA VAL A 70 1.33 4.35 5.74
C VAL A 70 1.41 5.61 4.87
N SER A 71 0.26 6.26 4.65
CA SER A 71 0.21 7.47 3.84
C SER A 71 0.81 8.69 4.55
N TYR A 72 1.26 9.67 3.76
CA TYR A 72 1.78 10.95 4.25
C TYR A 72 0.74 11.68 5.13
N ALA A 73 -0.53 11.65 4.74
CA ALA A 73 -1.64 12.22 5.52
C ALA A 73 -1.80 11.54 6.90
N THR A 74 -1.64 10.22 6.96
CA THR A 74 -1.69 9.49 8.24
C THR A 74 -0.49 9.84 9.11
N HIS A 75 0.71 9.96 8.53
CA HIS A 75 1.88 10.44 9.26
C HIS A 75 1.69 11.86 9.78
N ASN A 76 1.08 12.74 8.99
CA ASN A 76 0.77 14.11 9.40
C ASN A 76 -0.19 14.16 10.58
N GLN A 77 -1.28 13.39 10.54
CA GLN A 77 -2.23 13.30 11.66
C GLN A 77 -1.57 12.77 12.93
N LYS A 78 -0.76 11.71 12.82
CA LYS A 78 -0.03 11.17 13.98
C LYS A 78 0.92 12.21 14.57
N LEU A 79 1.67 12.89 13.70
CA LEU A 79 2.63 13.90 14.13
C LEU A 79 1.92 15.12 14.75
N HIS A 80 0.74 15.49 14.25
CA HIS A 80 -0.10 16.54 14.84
C HIS A 80 -0.51 16.19 16.28
N HIS A 81 -0.89 14.93 16.52
CA HIS A 81 -1.20 14.47 17.87
C HIS A 81 0.04 14.38 18.77
N GLU A 82 1.19 13.97 18.23
CA GLU A 82 2.44 13.87 18.98
C GLU A 82 3.00 15.26 19.39
N LEU A 83 2.82 16.28 18.55
CA LEU A 83 3.32 17.63 18.80
C LEU A 83 2.28 18.57 19.45
N GLU A 84 1.02 18.14 19.53
CA GLU A 84 -0.13 18.95 19.98
C GLU A 84 -0.32 20.26 19.18
N ARG A 85 0.22 20.31 17.95
CA ARG A 85 0.11 21.42 17.01
C ARG A 85 0.18 20.91 15.56
N ALA A 86 -0.13 21.77 14.61
CA ALA A 86 0.13 21.48 13.20
C ALA A 86 1.63 21.21 12.97
N PRO A 87 1.99 20.04 12.39
CA PRO A 87 3.36 19.76 12.00
C PRO A 87 3.78 20.64 10.83
N THR A 88 5.04 21.06 10.81
CA THR A 88 5.59 21.72 9.64
C THR A 88 5.85 20.69 8.54
N PHE A 89 5.96 21.17 7.29
CA PHE A 89 6.29 20.29 6.18
C PHE A 89 7.66 19.61 6.39
N HIS A 90 8.62 20.34 6.95
CA HIS A 90 9.96 19.80 7.20
C HIS A 90 9.95 18.71 8.27
N GLU A 91 9.17 18.86 9.34
CA GLU A 91 9.02 17.81 10.38
C GLU A 91 8.37 16.54 9.82
N LEU A 92 7.39 16.71 8.92
CA LEU A 92 6.74 15.59 8.25
C LEU A 92 7.69 14.89 7.24
N PHE A 93 8.55 15.67 6.58
CA PHE A 93 9.60 15.15 5.73
C PHE A 93 10.60 14.32 6.55
N ASP A 94 11.08 14.85 7.66
CA ASP A 94 11.96 14.16 8.61
C ASP A 94 11.36 12.85 9.10
N ARG A 95 10.09 12.89 9.52
CA ARG A 95 9.35 11.71 9.98
C ARG A 95 9.33 10.56 8.96
N THR A 96 9.41 10.88 7.68
CA THR A 96 9.30 9.92 6.57
C THR A 96 10.62 9.64 5.85
N HIS A 97 11.68 10.42 6.09
CA HIS A 97 12.97 10.30 5.41
C HIS A 97 14.17 10.15 6.36
N LYS A 98 13.96 10.17 7.69
CA LYS A 98 14.96 9.76 8.67
C LYS A 98 14.79 8.29 9.09
N GLN A 99 15.90 7.67 9.45
CA GLN A 99 15.93 6.31 9.95
C GLN A 99 15.37 6.23 11.37
N LYS A 100 14.50 5.26 11.65
CA LYS A 100 13.94 5.12 13.00
C LYS A 100 15.04 4.84 14.03
N GLY A 101 15.11 5.67 15.08
CA GLY A 101 16.07 5.52 16.17
C GLY A 101 17.41 6.21 15.94
N THR A 102 17.59 6.85 14.78
CA THR A 102 18.74 7.69 14.44
C THR A 102 18.21 9.03 13.95
N ASP A 103 19.02 10.09 14.02
CA ASP A 103 18.68 11.38 13.39
C ASP A 103 19.18 11.49 11.94
N ASP A 104 19.71 10.39 11.39
CA ASP A 104 20.25 10.33 10.04
C ASP A 104 19.18 10.07 8.97
N TYR A 105 19.37 10.68 7.81
CA TYR A 105 18.52 10.47 6.63
C TYR A 105 18.79 9.13 5.96
N VAL A 106 17.74 8.54 5.38
CA VAL A 106 17.83 7.25 4.66
C VAL A 106 18.46 7.34 3.27
N SER A 107 18.68 8.55 2.76
CA SER A 107 19.38 8.78 1.51
C SER A 107 20.14 10.10 1.54
N GLU A 108 21.26 10.15 0.84
CA GLU A 108 22.05 11.38 0.67
C GLU A 108 21.25 12.46 -0.05
N SER A 109 20.35 12.07 -0.96
CA SER A 109 19.43 12.99 -1.63
C SER A 109 18.49 13.66 -0.64
N ALA A 110 17.89 12.92 0.30
CA ALA A 110 17.02 13.50 1.32
C ALA A 110 17.78 14.45 2.25
N ARG A 111 19.00 14.06 2.69
CA ARG A 111 19.90 14.89 3.49
C ARG A 111 20.22 16.21 2.78
N THR A 112 20.74 16.12 1.56
CA THR A 112 21.14 17.29 0.76
C THR A 112 19.98 18.25 0.55
N ILE A 113 18.76 17.75 0.31
CA ILE A 113 17.57 18.58 0.11
C ILE A 113 17.19 19.31 1.40
N ALA A 114 17.09 18.59 2.52
CA ALA A 114 16.75 19.18 3.80
C ALA A 114 17.78 20.25 4.23
N GLU A 115 19.08 19.92 4.19
CA GLU A 115 20.16 20.85 4.57
C GLU A 115 20.21 22.08 3.64
N THR A 116 19.97 21.90 2.34
CA THR A 116 19.91 23.02 1.40
C THR A 116 18.70 23.90 1.64
N TYR A 117 17.55 23.30 1.98
CA TYR A 117 16.35 24.03 2.34
C TYR A 117 16.55 24.84 3.61
N ASP A 118 17.08 24.23 4.68
CA ASP A 118 17.37 24.91 5.95
C ASP A 118 18.29 26.12 5.77
N ARG A 119 19.38 25.94 5.00
CA ARG A 119 20.28 27.05 4.66
C ARG A 119 19.56 28.15 3.88
N THR A 120 18.74 27.77 2.90
CA THR A 120 17.99 28.73 2.07
C THR A 120 16.97 29.51 2.90
N MET A 121 16.29 28.84 3.83
CA MET A 121 15.37 29.47 4.76
C MET A 121 16.09 30.45 5.70
N ALA A 122 17.26 30.06 6.23
CA ALA A 122 18.07 30.93 7.08
C ALA A 122 18.58 32.17 6.34
N ASP A 123 18.97 32.03 5.07
CA ASP A 123 19.44 33.15 4.23
C ASP A 123 18.29 34.10 3.82
N ARG A 124 17.10 33.56 3.50
CA ARG A 124 15.93 34.34 3.07
C ARG A 124 15.21 35.04 4.22
N TYR A 125 15.16 34.39 5.39
CA TYR A 125 14.41 34.83 6.56
C TYR A 125 15.37 35.02 7.73
N ALA A 126 16.19 36.07 7.67
CA ALA A 126 17.07 36.47 8.78
C ALA A 126 16.25 36.87 10.04
N GLU A 127 16.93 36.92 11.19
CA GLU A 127 16.31 37.23 12.50
C GLU A 127 15.40 38.46 12.44
N GLY A 128 14.12 38.25 12.80
CA GLY A 128 13.09 39.29 12.87
C GLY A 128 12.06 39.27 11.74
N THR A 129 12.25 38.43 10.71
CA THR A 129 11.26 38.23 9.64
C THR A 129 10.36 37.03 9.98
N PRO A 130 9.02 37.11 9.85
CA PRO A 130 8.15 35.95 10.01
C PRO A 130 8.50 34.87 8.99
N GLN A 131 9.01 33.74 9.46
CA GLN A 131 9.33 32.59 8.62
C GLN A 131 8.05 31.81 8.31
N PRO A 132 7.74 31.51 7.04
CA PRO A 132 6.61 30.65 6.70
C PRO A 132 6.91 29.19 7.07
N ASP A 133 5.87 28.40 7.35
CA ASP A 133 5.98 26.96 7.63
C ASP A 133 6.59 26.17 6.46
N LEU A 134 6.41 26.67 5.24
CA LEU A 134 6.98 26.15 4.00
C LEU A 134 7.17 27.30 3.01
N ASP A 135 8.40 27.51 2.54
CA ASP A 135 8.68 28.28 1.31
C ASP A 135 8.81 27.26 0.17
N PRO A 136 7.77 27.09 -0.66
CA PRO A 136 7.81 26.04 -1.64
C PRO A 136 8.76 26.33 -2.81
N GLU A 137 9.11 27.60 -3.09
CA GLU A 137 10.15 27.91 -4.08
C GLU A 137 11.53 27.49 -3.56
N ALA A 138 11.84 27.80 -2.30
CA ALA A 138 13.08 27.35 -1.65
C ALA A 138 13.18 25.82 -1.62
N TRP A 139 12.06 25.12 -1.39
CA TRP A 139 12.05 23.67 -1.44
C TRP A 139 12.26 23.11 -2.85
N VAL A 140 11.61 23.69 -3.86
CA VAL A 140 11.80 23.28 -5.26
C VAL A 140 13.24 23.49 -5.71
N ASP A 141 13.86 24.60 -5.32
CA ASP A 141 15.27 24.88 -5.59
C ASP A 141 16.18 23.85 -4.90
N ALA A 142 15.94 23.54 -3.63
CA ALA A 142 16.66 22.51 -2.89
C ALA A 142 16.50 21.12 -3.53
N ALA A 143 15.30 20.80 -4.01
CA ALA A 143 14.97 19.58 -4.74
C ALA A 143 15.53 19.54 -6.18
N ARG A 144 16.21 20.60 -6.62
CA ARG A 144 16.78 20.78 -7.97
C ARG A 144 15.71 20.79 -9.07
N GLY A 145 14.60 21.44 -8.79
CA GLY A 145 13.48 21.61 -9.70
C GLY A 145 12.60 20.36 -9.86
N PRO A 146 11.45 20.50 -10.53
CA PRO A 146 10.57 19.38 -10.82
C PRO A 146 11.20 18.41 -11.82
N ARG A 147 11.06 17.10 -11.57
CA ARG A 147 11.45 16.04 -12.50
C ARG A 147 10.23 15.25 -12.90
N LYS A 148 9.95 15.20 -14.20
CA LYS A 148 8.73 14.56 -14.75
C LYS A 148 7.44 15.07 -14.09
N GLY A 149 7.37 16.38 -13.85
CA GLY A 149 6.20 17.03 -13.24
C GLY A 149 6.03 16.77 -11.74
N ARG A 150 7.05 16.24 -11.05
CA ARG A 150 7.01 15.95 -9.60
C ARG A 150 8.20 16.58 -8.90
N VAL A 151 7.97 17.08 -7.69
CA VAL A 151 9.01 17.62 -6.80
C VAL A 151 9.31 16.57 -5.73
N TYR A 152 10.58 16.40 -5.36
CA TYR A 152 10.96 15.45 -4.33
C TYR A 152 10.40 15.84 -2.96
N GLY A 153 9.91 14.87 -2.19
CA GLY A 153 9.27 15.11 -0.88
C GLY A 153 7.83 15.61 -0.98
N PHE A 154 7.39 16.12 -2.13
CA PHE A 154 6.00 16.48 -2.37
C PHE A 154 5.22 15.27 -2.89
N GLY A 155 4.33 14.74 -2.04
CA GLY A 155 3.27 13.82 -2.47
C GLY A 155 2.14 14.56 -3.17
N ASP A 156 1.14 13.81 -3.63
CA ASP A 156 -0.09 14.34 -4.24
C ASP A 156 -0.98 15.12 -3.24
N SER A 157 -0.60 15.14 -1.96
CA SER A 157 -1.37 15.77 -0.88
C SER A 157 -1.10 17.26 -0.69
N LEU A 158 -0.13 17.82 -1.41
CA LEU A 158 0.19 19.23 -1.35
C LEU A 158 0.01 19.82 -2.73
N ASP A 159 -0.76 20.91 -2.80
CA ASP A 159 -0.96 21.63 -4.04
C ASP A 159 0.36 22.27 -4.48
N THR A 160 1.05 21.60 -5.39
CA THR A 160 2.30 22.08 -6.00
C THR A 160 2.04 22.99 -7.19
N THR A 161 0.76 23.20 -7.59
CA THR A 161 0.41 23.99 -8.77
C THR A 161 0.93 25.44 -8.72
N PRO A 162 0.94 26.17 -7.60
CA PRO A 162 1.45 27.55 -7.58
C PRO A 162 2.95 27.62 -7.91
N VAL A 163 3.68 26.62 -7.45
CA VAL A 163 5.14 26.54 -7.48
C VAL A 163 5.62 26.01 -8.83
N LEU A 164 4.94 24.98 -9.32
CA LEU A 164 5.14 24.45 -10.67
C LEU A 164 4.76 25.48 -11.73
N SER A 165 3.75 26.32 -11.49
CA SER A 165 3.36 27.42 -12.37
C SER A 165 4.41 28.53 -12.43
N SER A 166 4.98 28.92 -11.28
CA SER A 166 6.09 29.90 -11.19
C SER A 166 7.34 29.40 -11.96
N TYR A 167 7.70 28.12 -11.78
CA TYR A 167 8.83 27.50 -12.47
C TYR A 167 8.58 27.30 -13.98
N ALA A 168 7.35 26.95 -14.38
CA ALA A 168 6.96 26.85 -15.79
C ALA A 168 6.99 28.20 -16.54
N SER A 169 6.96 29.32 -15.82
CA SER A 169 7.03 30.67 -16.41
C SER A 169 8.47 31.16 -16.62
N SER A 170 9.45 30.59 -15.91
CA SER A 170 10.88 30.93 -16.01
C SER A 170 11.67 30.07 -17.02
N VAL A 171 11.12 28.92 -17.40
CA VAL A 171 11.54 28.17 -18.59
C VAL A 171 10.64 28.56 -19.76
N ALA A 172 11.21 28.99 -20.89
CA ALA A 172 10.44 29.28 -22.10
C ALA A 172 9.50 28.09 -22.43
N PRO A 173 8.23 28.33 -22.78
CA PRO A 173 7.19 27.33 -22.60
C PRO A 173 7.27 26.24 -23.68
N LEU A 174 7.58 25.01 -23.26
CA LEU A 174 6.87 23.86 -23.84
C LEU A 174 5.55 23.77 -23.07
N VAL A 175 4.53 24.38 -23.68
CA VAL A 175 3.16 24.47 -23.19
C VAL A 175 2.69 23.10 -22.69
N TYR A 176 2.55 22.96 -21.37
CA TYR A 176 1.62 22.00 -20.80
C TYR A 176 0.70 22.78 -19.88
N ALA A 177 -0.33 23.36 -20.51
CA ALA A 177 -1.46 23.89 -19.80
C ALA A 177 -2.02 22.76 -18.92
N SER A 178 -2.15 23.04 -17.63
CA SER A 178 -3.11 22.34 -16.78
C SER A 178 -4.50 22.65 -17.36
N SER A 179 -4.91 21.81 -18.30
CA SER A 179 -6.20 21.85 -18.98
C SER A 179 -6.77 20.45 -18.90
N SER A 180 -7.91 20.37 -18.25
CA SER A 180 -8.91 19.30 -18.30
C SER A 180 -9.46 19.07 -19.73
N ALA A 181 -8.61 19.11 -20.76
CA ALA A 181 -8.94 18.76 -22.14
C ALA A 181 -7.63 18.58 -22.92
N ALA A 182 -7.22 17.32 -23.10
CA ALA A 182 -6.19 16.97 -24.07
C ALA A 182 -6.80 17.01 -25.50
N PRO A 183 -6.11 17.53 -26.52
CA PRO A 183 -6.50 17.31 -27.91
C PRO A 183 -6.25 15.84 -28.29
N PRO A 184 -7.07 15.25 -29.18
CA PRO A 184 -7.10 13.82 -29.41
C PRO A 184 -5.89 13.38 -30.24
N VAL A 185 -4.97 12.64 -29.63
CA VAL A 185 -3.98 11.85 -30.38
C VAL A 185 -4.64 10.50 -30.69
N SER A 186 -5.34 10.48 -31.82
CA SER A 186 -6.35 9.50 -32.28
C SER A 186 -5.84 8.07 -32.55
N GLY A 187 -5.01 7.51 -31.68
CA GLY A 187 -4.64 6.09 -31.76
C GLY A 187 -3.86 5.58 -30.56
N VAL A 188 -3.13 6.45 -29.85
CA VAL A 188 -2.36 6.02 -28.67
C VAL A 188 -3.24 5.98 -27.43
N GLU A 189 -4.22 6.87 -27.31
CA GLU A 189 -5.16 6.86 -26.20
C GLU A 189 -6.20 5.75 -26.34
N GLU A 190 -6.64 5.38 -27.55
CA GLU A 190 -7.46 4.18 -27.79
C GLU A 190 -6.72 2.89 -27.44
N ILE A 191 -5.45 2.76 -27.83
CA ILE A 191 -4.65 1.60 -27.44
C ILE A 191 -4.44 1.59 -25.91
N ARG A 192 -4.24 2.75 -25.26
CA ARG A 192 -4.10 2.84 -23.80
C ARG A 192 -5.40 2.57 -23.05
N THR A 193 -6.55 3.00 -23.56
CA THR A 193 -7.85 2.73 -22.95
C THR A 193 -8.24 1.28 -23.19
N LEU A 194 -8.02 0.71 -24.37
CA LEU A 194 -8.25 -0.71 -24.65
C LEU A 194 -7.36 -1.60 -23.78
N ILE A 195 -6.05 -1.33 -23.69
CA ILE A 195 -5.15 -2.07 -22.79
C ILE A 195 -5.57 -1.91 -21.33
N ARG A 196 -6.06 -0.74 -20.92
CA ARG A 196 -6.47 -0.46 -19.54
C ARG A 196 -7.86 -1.02 -19.20
N GLU A 197 -8.79 -1.09 -20.15
CA GLU A 197 -10.14 -1.66 -19.95
C GLU A 197 -10.09 -3.19 -20.06
N GLU A 198 -9.39 -3.75 -21.04
CA GLU A 198 -9.29 -5.20 -21.25
C GLU A 198 -8.52 -5.88 -20.11
N LEU A 199 -7.43 -5.28 -19.62
CA LEU A 199 -6.75 -5.77 -18.42
C LEU A 199 -7.54 -5.49 -17.13
N ARG A 200 -8.46 -4.52 -17.09
CA ARG A 200 -9.21 -4.17 -15.88
C ARG A 200 -10.44 -5.04 -15.71
N GLU A 201 -11.22 -5.29 -16.76
CA GLU A 201 -12.42 -6.13 -16.66
C GLU A 201 -12.06 -7.60 -16.39
N GLU A 202 -11.04 -8.17 -17.03
CA GLU A 202 -10.66 -9.56 -16.78
C GLU A 202 -9.96 -9.76 -15.43
N LEU A 203 -9.04 -8.86 -15.05
CA LEU A 203 -8.27 -9.04 -13.82
C LEU A 203 -9.02 -8.58 -12.57
N TRP A 204 -9.85 -7.53 -12.63
CA TRP A 204 -10.60 -7.11 -11.43
C TRP A 204 -11.83 -7.96 -11.16
N THR A 205 -12.54 -8.43 -12.19
CA THR A 205 -13.68 -9.32 -11.99
C THR A 205 -13.18 -10.67 -11.49
N HIS A 206 -12.12 -11.23 -12.09
CA HIS A 206 -11.54 -12.48 -11.61
C HIS A 206 -10.89 -12.34 -10.22
N PHE A 207 -10.24 -11.22 -9.92
CA PHE A 207 -9.67 -10.98 -8.59
C PHE A 207 -10.74 -10.70 -7.53
N GLY A 208 -11.82 -9.99 -7.90
CA GLY A 208 -12.98 -9.73 -7.04
C GLY A 208 -13.78 -10.99 -6.73
N ASP A 209 -14.02 -11.84 -7.73
CA ASP A 209 -14.70 -13.13 -7.57
C ASP A 209 -13.86 -14.11 -6.76
N MET A 210 -12.53 -14.08 -6.91
CA MET A 210 -11.61 -14.87 -6.10
C MET A 210 -11.67 -14.46 -4.62
N ILE A 211 -11.76 -13.16 -4.32
CA ILE A 211 -11.91 -12.65 -2.95
C ILE A 211 -13.31 -12.99 -2.39
N GLN A 212 -14.37 -12.85 -3.19
CA GLN A 212 -15.74 -13.15 -2.76
C GLN A 212 -16.00 -14.66 -2.55
N GLN A 213 -15.41 -15.53 -3.36
CA GLN A 213 -15.44 -16.98 -3.14
C GLN A 213 -14.71 -17.36 -1.84
N LEU A 214 -13.60 -16.69 -1.53
CA LEU A 214 -12.84 -16.92 -0.29
C LEU A 214 -13.66 -16.50 0.95
N ILE A 215 -14.37 -15.36 0.87
CA ILE A 215 -15.24 -14.86 1.95
C ILE A 215 -16.46 -15.79 2.14
N SER A 216 -17.07 -16.27 1.06
CA SER A 216 -18.23 -17.17 1.11
C SER A 216 -17.88 -18.55 1.64
N ALA A 217 -16.71 -19.09 1.29
CA ALA A 217 -16.20 -20.35 1.82
C ALA A 217 -15.87 -20.26 3.32
N MET A 218 -15.46 -19.09 3.80
CA MET A 218 -15.23 -18.83 5.23
C MET A 218 -16.54 -18.64 6.04
N GLN A 219 -17.63 -18.19 5.41
CA GLN A 219 -18.94 -18.03 6.06
C GLN A 219 -19.82 -19.29 6.00
N GLY A 220 -19.40 -20.32 5.25
CA GLY A 220 -20.16 -21.55 4.99
C GLY A 220 -19.93 -22.73 5.94
N VAL A 221 -19.16 -22.59 7.03
CA VAL A 221 -18.99 -23.68 8.03
C VAL A 221 -19.53 -23.28 9.39
N ARG A 222 -20.84 -23.47 9.58
CA ARG A 222 -21.41 -23.84 10.89
C ARG A 222 -22.77 -24.54 10.76
N PRO A 223 -22.83 -25.87 10.82
CA PRO A 223 -23.95 -26.53 11.47
C PRO A 223 -23.66 -26.59 12.97
N SER A 224 -24.52 -25.95 13.75
CA SER A 224 -24.64 -26.10 15.19
C SER A 224 -24.75 -27.60 15.54
N GLN A 225 -23.80 -28.15 16.28
CA GLN A 225 -24.08 -29.36 17.08
C GLN A 225 -25.06 -28.96 18.20
N PRO A 226 -26.21 -29.63 18.37
CA PRO A 226 -26.98 -29.48 19.59
C PRO A 226 -26.24 -30.18 20.74
N ALA A 227 -26.12 -29.48 21.87
CA ALA A 227 -25.54 -29.98 23.10
C ALA A 227 -26.34 -31.19 23.64
N PRO A 228 -25.71 -32.12 24.38
CA PRO A 228 -26.42 -33.23 25.00
C PRO A 228 -27.46 -32.69 25.99
N GLN A 229 -28.69 -33.17 25.88
CA GLN A 229 -29.79 -32.79 26.77
C GLN A 229 -29.65 -33.52 28.11
N ASP A 230 -29.67 -32.75 29.19
CA ASP A 230 -29.94 -33.27 30.53
C ASP A 230 -31.37 -33.85 30.60
N PRO A 231 -31.59 -34.94 31.36
CA PRO A 231 -32.89 -35.61 31.41
C PRO A 231 -33.94 -34.71 32.11
N PRO A 232 -35.21 -34.76 31.67
CA PRO A 232 -36.24 -33.90 32.22
C PRO A 232 -36.59 -34.31 33.66
N LEU A 233 -36.61 -33.32 34.57
CA LEU A 233 -37.26 -33.44 35.86
C LEU A 233 -38.77 -33.72 35.67
N ALA A 234 -39.27 -34.66 36.46
CA ALA A 234 -40.66 -35.11 36.47
C ALA A 234 -41.64 -33.98 36.80
N PRO A 235 -42.87 -34.01 36.25
CA PRO A 235 -43.99 -33.30 36.84
C PRO A 235 -44.61 -34.11 37.98
N ASP A 236 -44.66 -33.50 39.16
CA ASP A 236 -45.61 -33.83 40.23
C ASP A 236 -47.03 -33.56 39.72
N ASP A 237 -47.87 -34.59 39.68
CA ASP A 237 -49.32 -34.43 39.69
C ASP A 237 -49.94 -35.41 40.69
N HIS A 238 -50.66 -34.81 41.64
CA HIS A 238 -51.43 -35.43 42.71
C HIS A 238 -52.75 -36.06 42.20
N GLU A 239 -53.29 -36.95 43.05
CA GLU A 239 -54.65 -37.52 43.10
C GLU A 239 -54.94 -38.75 42.21
N ALA A 240 -55.54 -39.85 42.67
CA ALA A 240 -56.22 -40.18 43.92
C ALA A 240 -56.36 -41.71 44.09
N GLY A 241 -56.62 -42.17 45.32
CA GLY A 241 -57.50 -43.32 45.55
C GLY A 241 -56.93 -44.55 46.28
N THR A 242 -56.95 -44.48 47.62
CA THR A 242 -57.41 -45.50 48.59
C THR A 242 -57.40 -46.99 48.19
N THR A 243 -56.76 -47.83 49.02
CA THR A 243 -57.41 -48.96 49.73
C THR A 243 -56.46 -49.63 50.76
N ASP A 244 -56.95 -49.71 52.00
CA ASP A 244 -56.79 -50.73 53.06
C ASP A 244 -55.40 -51.25 53.52
N ASP A 245 -55.05 -50.86 54.76
CA ASP A 245 -54.69 -51.66 55.96
C ASP A 245 -54.61 -53.21 55.87
N PRO A 246 -54.06 -53.94 56.89
CA PRO A 246 -53.00 -53.61 57.86
C PRO A 246 -52.04 -54.81 58.15
N ALA A 247 -51.14 -54.60 59.13
CA ALA A 247 -50.46 -55.60 59.98
C ALA A 247 -49.25 -56.34 59.33
N ASP A 248 -48.20 -56.74 60.04
CA ASP A 248 -48.00 -56.91 61.47
C ASP A 248 -46.49 -57.08 61.75
N LEU A 249 -46.09 -56.65 62.95
CA LEU A 249 -44.99 -57.14 63.80
C LEU A 249 -43.52 -57.16 63.32
N SER A 250 -42.77 -56.34 64.07
CA SER A 250 -41.47 -56.60 64.75
C SER A 250 -40.19 -56.65 63.92
#